data_AF-A0A8I1E931-F1
#
_entry.id   AF-A0A8I1E931-F1
#
_cell.length_a   1.000
_cell.length_b   1.000
_cell.length_c   1.000
_cell.angle_alpha   90.00
_cell.angle_beta   90.00
_cell.angle_gamma   90.00
#
_symmetry.space_group_name_H-M   'P 1'
#
loop_
_entity.id
_entity.type
_entity.pdbx_description
1 polymer ?
#
loop_
_entity_poly.entity_id
_entity_poly.type
_entity_poly.pdbx_seq_one_letter_code
_entity_poly.pdbx_strand_id
1 'polypeptide(L)'
;MLFGNDYSTGIKGSNIMIRLLVPWLAFPYVIDWLDGDFAKAASLTAALISVMCFKNLMRGFVVESALVVTLVGAVVLSRYFPQHSGFEITKIFLYGLLSIVGWIGVLLGRPFTLQYSRSKAAEAYHQLDSFFEINNTISKIWCVSFSMNLVFAILSLVFEFYWPVFLLGSYMSILIASVVTEVFPEAYLNKCETTYE
;
A
#
# COMPACT_ATOMS: atom_id res chain seq x y z
N MET A 1 -1.10 5.76 -31.80
CA MET A 1 -2.05 6.83 -31.39
C MET A 1 -3.16 6.39 -30.44
N LEU A 2 -3.74 5.17 -30.49
CA LEU A 2 -4.82 4.75 -29.57
C LEU A 2 -4.36 3.99 -28.31
N PHE A 3 -3.09 3.59 -28.21
CA PHE A 3 -2.59 2.74 -27.12
C PHE A 3 -2.28 3.49 -25.82
N GLY A 4 -1.79 4.74 -25.89
CA GLY A 4 -1.34 5.46 -24.70
C GLY A 4 -2.49 5.98 -23.82
N ASN A 5 -3.59 6.42 -24.44
CA ASN A 5 -4.64 7.15 -23.72
C ASN A 5 -5.56 6.21 -22.92
N ASP A 6 -6.03 5.10 -23.51
CA ASP A 6 -6.94 4.15 -22.84
C ASP A 6 -6.25 3.34 -21.73
N TYR A 7 -4.98 2.99 -21.93
CA TYR A 7 -4.15 2.30 -20.93
C TYR A 7 -3.78 3.23 -19.76
N SER A 8 -3.40 4.47 -20.07
CA SER A 8 -3.19 5.52 -19.06
C SER A 8 -4.46 5.78 -18.28
N THR A 9 -5.65 5.87 -18.91
CA THR A 9 -6.92 6.06 -18.20
C THR A 9 -7.32 4.87 -17.32
N GLY A 10 -7.03 3.63 -17.73
CA GLY A 10 -7.26 2.43 -16.91
C GLY A 10 -6.40 2.37 -15.64
N ILE A 11 -5.17 2.89 -15.71
CA ILE A 11 -4.25 3.01 -14.56
C ILE A 11 -4.49 4.30 -13.76
N LYS A 12 -4.86 5.42 -14.40
CA LYS A 12 -5.29 6.71 -13.80
C LYS A 12 -6.53 6.62 -12.93
N GLY A 13 -7.11 5.44 -12.76
CA GLY A 13 -7.94 5.10 -11.60
C GLY A 13 -7.17 5.17 -10.26
N SER A 14 -6.27 6.13 -10.07
CA SER A 14 -5.50 6.51 -8.87
C SER A 14 -6.39 7.08 -7.77
N ASN A 15 -7.57 6.51 -7.60
CA ASN A 15 -8.43 6.76 -6.45
C ASN A 15 -8.29 5.63 -5.42
N ILE A 16 -7.75 4.46 -5.78
CA ILE A 16 -7.71 3.29 -4.87
C ILE A 16 -6.47 3.26 -3.98
N MET A 17 -5.27 3.53 -4.49
CA MET A 17 -4.07 3.49 -3.63
C MET A 17 -4.04 4.65 -2.61
N ILE A 18 -4.51 5.84 -3.00
CA ILE A 18 -4.75 6.95 -2.05
C ILE A 18 -5.86 6.60 -1.04
N ARG A 19 -6.96 5.96 -1.47
CA ARG A 19 -8.02 5.49 -0.55
C ARG A 19 -7.53 4.46 0.46
N LEU A 20 -6.44 3.73 0.18
CA LEU A 20 -5.81 2.83 1.15
C LEU A 20 -4.96 3.58 2.18
N LEU A 21 -4.51 4.80 1.86
CA LEU A 21 -3.80 5.68 2.78
C LEU A 21 -4.74 6.37 3.77
N VAL A 22 -5.96 6.69 3.34
CA VAL A 22 -6.96 7.44 4.12
C VAL A 22 -7.27 6.79 5.47
N PRO A 23 -7.55 5.47 5.58
CA PRO A 23 -7.80 4.84 6.86
C PRO A 23 -6.60 4.93 7.81
N TRP A 24 -5.38 4.90 7.28
CA TRP A 24 -4.16 5.01 8.08
C TRP A 24 -3.93 6.43 8.60
N LEU A 25 -4.20 7.43 7.76
CA LEU A 25 -4.18 8.85 8.16
C LEU A 25 -5.29 9.19 9.15
N ALA A 26 -6.45 8.55 9.04
CA ALA A 26 -7.57 8.75 9.96
C ALA A 26 -7.37 8.02 11.31
N PHE A 27 -6.52 6.99 11.35
CA PHE A 27 -6.40 6.11 12.52
C PHE A 27 -6.00 6.84 13.83
N PRO A 28 -5.01 7.76 13.85
CA PRO A 28 -4.70 8.55 15.05
C PRO A 28 -5.89 9.36 15.55
N TYR A 29 -6.65 9.99 14.63
CA TYR A 29 -7.85 10.76 14.98
C TYR A 29 -8.97 9.88 15.55
N VAL A 30 -9.09 8.64 15.07
CA VAL A 30 -10.06 7.66 15.59
C VAL A 30 -9.67 7.22 17.01
N ILE A 31 -8.38 7.13 17.33
CA ILE A 31 -7.89 6.84 18.68
C ILE A 31 -8.27 7.98 19.64
N ASP A 32 -7.99 9.22 19.25
CA ASP A 32 -8.33 10.40 20.06
C ASP A 32 -9.84 10.55 20.27
N TRP A 33 -10.64 10.20 19.25
CA TRP A 33 -12.11 10.24 19.34
C TRP A 33 -12.73 9.18 20.24
N LEU A 34 -12.04 8.04 20.45
CA LEU A 34 -12.51 6.92 21.28
C LEU A 34 -11.86 6.89 22.67
N ASP A 35 -11.63 8.07 23.26
CA ASP A 35 -11.06 8.25 24.60
C ASP A 35 -9.66 7.60 24.77
N GLY A 36 -8.91 7.42 23.69
CA GLY A 36 -7.61 6.76 23.71
C GLY A 36 -7.67 5.23 23.81
N ASP A 37 -8.85 4.62 23.72
CA ASP A 37 -9.02 3.15 23.73
C ASP A 37 -8.59 2.56 22.38
N PHE A 38 -7.32 2.15 22.32
CA PHE A 38 -6.68 1.62 21.13
C PHE A 38 -7.39 0.37 20.57
N ALA A 39 -7.96 -0.47 21.43
CA ALA A 39 -8.66 -1.68 20.98
C ALA A 39 -9.97 -1.33 20.27
N LYS A 40 -10.73 -0.35 20.79
CA LYS A 40 -11.95 0.13 20.12
C LYS A 40 -11.63 0.82 18.80
N ALA A 41 -10.60 1.66 18.78
CA ALA A 41 -10.17 2.34 17.57
C ALA A 41 -9.73 1.36 16.48
N ALA A 42 -8.86 0.40 16.82
CA ALA A 42 -8.43 -0.65 15.89
C ALA A 42 -9.61 -1.48 15.37
N SER A 43 -10.57 -1.82 16.24
CA SER A 43 -11.77 -2.58 15.84
C SER A 43 -12.66 -1.80 14.89
N LEU A 44 -12.92 -0.52 15.17
CA LEU A 44 -13.75 0.34 14.34
C LEU A 44 -13.10 0.55 12.96
N THR A 45 -11.80 0.86 12.93
CA THR A 45 -11.07 1.05 11.68
C THR A 45 -10.98 -0.26 10.88
N ALA A 46 -10.76 -1.40 11.54
CA ALA A 46 -10.79 -2.71 10.87
C ALA A 46 -12.16 -3.00 10.25
N ALA A 47 -13.25 -2.71 10.98
CA ALA A 47 -14.61 -2.90 10.49
C ALA A 47 -14.90 -1.99 9.29
N LEU A 48 -14.55 -0.71 9.37
CA LEU A 48 -14.74 0.25 8.28
C LEU A 48 -13.99 -0.17 7.02
N ILE A 49 -12.72 -0.54 7.14
CA ILE A 49 -11.91 -1.02 6.01
C ILE A 49 -12.49 -2.31 5.46
N SER A 50 -12.87 -3.26 6.32
CA SER A 50 -13.45 -4.53 5.87
C SER A 50 -14.74 -4.32 5.08
N VAL A 51 -15.59 -3.37 5.49
CA VAL A 51 -16.82 -3.01 4.76
C VAL A 51 -16.49 -2.30 3.44
N MET A 52 -15.60 -1.31 3.47
CA MET A 52 -15.24 -0.54 2.26
C MET A 52 -14.51 -1.38 1.22
N CYS A 53 -13.65 -2.29 1.67
CA CYS A 53 -12.79 -3.14 0.83
C CYS A 53 -13.31 -4.57 0.69
N PHE A 54 -14.55 -4.88 1.10
CA PHE A 54 -15.08 -6.25 1.16
C PHE A 54 -14.88 -7.02 -0.15
N LYS A 55 -15.15 -6.37 -1.30
CA LYS A 55 -14.98 -6.97 -2.62
C LYS A 55 -13.53 -7.28 -2.96
N ASN A 56 -12.58 -6.45 -2.54
CA ASN A 56 -11.15 -6.65 -2.77
C ASN A 56 -10.58 -7.70 -1.83
N LEU A 57 -11.06 -7.71 -0.58
CA LEU A 57 -10.68 -8.70 0.43
C LEU A 57 -11.11 -10.11 0.01
N MET A 58 -12.35 -10.26 -0.47
CA MET A 58 -12.86 -11.53 -1.02
C MET A 58 -12.10 -11.98 -2.28
N ARG A 59 -11.51 -11.04 -3.03
CA ARG A 59 -10.66 -11.34 -4.19
C ARG A 59 -9.21 -11.63 -3.81
N GLY A 60 -8.85 -11.57 -2.54
CA GLY A 60 -7.51 -11.88 -2.03
C GLY A 60 -6.47 -10.79 -2.30
N PHE A 61 -6.88 -9.53 -2.39
CA PHE A 61 -5.96 -8.43 -2.63
C PHE A 61 -4.99 -8.28 -1.46
N VAL A 62 -3.69 -8.34 -1.78
CA VAL A 62 -2.61 -8.48 -0.80
C VAL A 62 -2.56 -7.30 0.17
N VAL A 63 -2.70 -6.07 -0.31
CA VAL A 63 -2.55 -4.87 0.52
C VAL A 63 -3.71 -4.73 1.50
N GLU A 64 -4.94 -4.89 1.03
CA GLU A 64 -6.14 -4.85 1.88
C GLU A 64 -6.12 -5.99 2.91
N SER A 65 -5.71 -7.19 2.51
CA SER A 65 -5.59 -8.34 3.41
C SER A 65 -4.55 -8.09 4.50
N ALA A 66 -3.38 -7.58 4.15
CA ALA A 66 -2.32 -7.24 5.10
C ALA A 66 -2.77 -6.13 6.08
N LEU A 67 -3.54 -5.16 5.62
CA LEU A 67 -4.07 -4.09 6.45
C LEU A 67 -5.09 -4.60 7.47
N VAL A 68 -6.05 -5.42 7.03
CA VAL A 68 -7.05 -6.04 7.93
C VAL A 68 -6.39 -6.97 8.93
N VAL A 69 -5.47 -7.83 8.49
CA VAL A 69 -4.72 -8.75 9.37
C VAL A 69 -3.95 -7.96 10.42
N THR A 70 -3.26 -6.88 10.03
CA THR A 70 -2.52 -6.04 10.98
C THR A 70 -3.44 -5.38 12.00
N LEU A 71 -4.58 -4.82 11.58
CA LEU A 71 -5.51 -4.17 12.50
C LEU A 71 -6.20 -5.16 13.45
N VAL A 72 -6.58 -6.34 12.96
CA VAL A 72 -7.11 -7.42 13.82
C VAL A 72 -6.03 -7.88 14.81
N GLY A 73 -4.78 -8.03 14.34
CA GLY A 73 -3.63 -8.30 15.22
C GLY A 73 -3.43 -7.22 16.28
N ALA A 74 -3.62 -5.95 15.92
CA ALA A 74 -3.54 -4.81 16.84
C ALA A 74 -4.63 -4.86 17.91
N VAL A 75 -5.87 -5.26 17.56
CA VAL A 75 -6.96 -5.48 18.53
C VAL A 75 -6.58 -6.56 19.53
N VAL A 76 -6.09 -7.71 19.04
CA VAL A 76 -5.67 -8.84 19.90
C VAL A 76 -4.51 -8.40 20.80
N LEU A 77 -3.49 -7.75 20.25
CA LEU A 77 -2.34 -7.26 21.00
C LEU A 77 -2.75 -6.26 22.09
N SER A 78 -3.71 -5.37 21.80
CA SER A 78 -4.23 -4.41 22.77
C SER A 78 -5.01 -5.07 23.91
N ARG A 79 -5.70 -6.17 23.66
CA ARG A 79 -6.45 -6.90 24.69
C ARG A 79 -5.56 -7.74 25.59
N TYR A 80 -4.51 -8.36 25.07
CA TYR A 80 -3.64 -9.26 25.83
C TYR A 80 -2.37 -8.58 26.37
N PHE A 81 -1.86 -7.55 25.68
CA PHE A 81 -0.62 -6.84 26.01
C PHE A 81 -0.78 -5.33 25.83
N PRO A 82 -1.64 -4.66 26.62
CA PRO A 82 -1.96 -3.24 26.44
C PRO A 82 -0.71 -2.34 26.49
N GLN A 83 0.28 -2.69 27.32
CA GLN A 83 1.57 -1.98 27.42
C GLN A 83 2.43 -1.98 26.14
N HIS A 84 2.18 -2.88 25.20
CA HIS A 84 2.86 -2.96 23.89
C HIS A 84 1.90 -2.63 22.73
N SER A 85 0.69 -2.18 23.03
CA SER A 85 -0.26 -1.77 22.00
C SER A 85 -0.12 -0.28 21.76
N GLY A 86 0.17 0.07 20.51
CA GLY A 86 0.40 1.45 20.13
C GLY A 86 0.48 1.60 18.62
N PHE A 87 0.30 2.85 18.19
CA PHE A 87 0.35 3.20 16.77
C PHE A 87 1.70 2.86 16.13
N GLU A 88 2.80 3.10 16.84
CA GLU A 88 4.17 2.81 16.37
C GLU A 88 4.41 1.31 16.13
N ILE A 89 4.02 0.47 17.08
CA ILE A 89 4.19 -0.98 16.95
C ILE A 89 3.30 -1.51 15.81
N THR A 90 2.08 -0.99 15.68
CA THR A 90 1.18 -1.37 14.58
C THR A 90 1.74 -0.95 13.22
N LYS A 91 2.39 0.22 13.11
CA LYS A 91 3.12 0.65 11.90
C LYS A 91 4.21 -0.34 11.52
N ILE A 92 5.01 -0.78 12.50
CA ILE A 92 6.09 -1.75 12.25
C ILE A 92 5.52 -3.07 11.72
N PHE A 93 4.46 -3.59 12.35
CA PHE A 93 3.81 -4.81 11.87
C PHE A 93 3.22 -4.64 10.46
N LEU A 94 2.57 -3.52 10.18
CA LEU A 94 1.95 -3.26 8.88
C LEU A 94 3.01 -3.23 7.76
N TYR A 95 4.03 -2.37 7.91
CA TYR A 95 5.05 -2.21 6.89
C TYR A 95 5.97 -3.43 6.80
N GLY A 96 6.22 -4.12 7.91
CA GLY A 96 6.92 -5.40 7.93
C GLY A 96 6.18 -6.46 7.12
N LEU A 97 4.88 -6.64 7.39
CA LEU A 97 4.04 -7.59 6.66
C LEU A 97 3.95 -7.24 5.17
N LEU A 98 3.69 -5.97 4.83
CA LEU A 98 3.62 -5.51 3.45
C LEU A 98 4.95 -5.68 2.70
N SER A 99 6.07 -5.42 3.37
CA SER A 99 7.39 -5.61 2.78
C SER A 99 7.66 -7.09 2.50
N ILE A 100 7.42 -7.96 3.47
CA ILE A 100 7.64 -9.40 3.34
C ILE A 100 6.74 -9.99 2.24
N VAL A 101 5.43 -9.75 2.32
CA VAL A 101 4.48 -10.32 1.34
C VAL A 101 4.69 -9.70 -0.04
N GLY A 102 5.04 -8.41 -0.11
CA GLY A 102 5.38 -7.73 -1.36
C GLY A 102 6.59 -8.37 -2.04
N TRP A 103 7.71 -8.54 -1.32
CA TRP A 103 8.91 -9.18 -1.85
C TRP A 103 8.65 -10.63 -2.22
N ILE A 104 7.91 -11.40 -1.41
CA ILE A 104 7.50 -12.77 -1.74
C ILE A 104 6.70 -12.78 -3.05
N GLY A 105 5.73 -11.86 -3.21
CA GLY A 105 4.94 -11.73 -4.43
C GLY A 105 5.79 -11.43 -5.67
N VAL A 106 6.75 -10.51 -5.56
CA VAL A 106 7.70 -10.18 -6.64
C VAL A 106 8.58 -11.39 -6.98
N LEU A 107 9.13 -12.08 -5.97
CA LEU A 107 9.99 -13.25 -6.18
C LEU A 107 9.25 -14.45 -6.78
N LEU A 108 7.98 -14.62 -6.44
CA LEU A 108 7.10 -15.65 -7.03
C LEU A 108 6.54 -15.26 -8.41
N GLY A 109 6.91 -14.11 -8.96
CA GLY A 109 6.41 -13.62 -10.25
C GLY A 109 4.92 -13.23 -10.22
N ARG A 110 4.37 -12.95 -9.04
CA ARG A 110 2.98 -12.53 -8.83
C ARG A 110 2.95 -11.14 -8.17
N PRO A 111 3.40 -10.08 -8.87
CA PRO A 111 3.39 -8.72 -8.35
C PRO A 111 1.97 -8.30 -7.95
N PHE A 112 1.79 -7.76 -6.75
CA PHE A 112 0.46 -7.44 -6.22
C PHE A 112 -0.24 -6.35 -7.04
N THR A 113 0.52 -5.44 -7.64
CA THR A 113 0.00 -4.39 -8.55
C THR A 113 -0.72 -4.99 -9.76
N LEU A 114 -0.31 -6.17 -10.23
CA LEU A 114 -0.95 -6.87 -11.33
C LEU A 114 -2.42 -7.20 -11.02
N GLN A 115 -2.76 -7.46 -9.75
CA GLN A 115 -4.13 -7.74 -9.33
C GLN A 115 -5.02 -6.51 -9.50
N TYR A 116 -4.50 -5.32 -9.14
CA TYR A 116 -5.20 -4.05 -9.32
C TYR A 116 -5.34 -3.70 -10.80
N SER A 117 -4.26 -3.83 -11.56
CA SER A 117 -4.25 -3.48 -12.97
C SER A 117 -5.17 -4.41 -13.77
N ARG A 118 -5.19 -5.71 -13.49
CA ARG A 118 -6.11 -6.67 -14.13
C ARG A 118 -7.58 -6.42 -13.82
N SER A 119 -7.87 -5.83 -12.67
CA SER A 119 -9.25 -5.50 -12.30
C SER A 119 -9.81 -4.29 -13.04
N LYS A 120 -8.95 -3.51 -13.72
CA LYS A 120 -9.31 -2.24 -14.38
C LYS A 120 -9.00 -2.21 -15.88
N ALA A 121 -7.93 -2.88 -16.31
CA ALA A 121 -7.55 -2.93 -17.71
C ALA A 121 -8.48 -3.86 -18.50
N ALA A 122 -8.65 -3.58 -19.79
CA ALA A 122 -9.34 -4.49 -20.70
C ALA A 122 -8.54 -5.80 -20.84
N GLU A 123 -9.24 -6.93 -20.96
CA GLU A 123 -8.60 -8.27 -21.02
C GLU A 123 -7.59 -8.42 -22.16
N ALA A 124 -7.79 -7.69 -23.27
CA ALA A 124 -6.88 -7.64 -24.40
C ALA A 124 -5.44 -7.24 -24.00
N TYR A 125 -5.30 -6.47 -22.91
CA TYR A 125 -4.02 -5.99 -22.40
C TYR A 125 -3.36 -6.95 -21.40
N HIS A 126 -4.08 -7.94 -20.89
CA HIS A 126 -3.58 -8.85 -19.86
C HIS A 126 -2.50 -9.82 -20.36
N GLN A 127 -2.42 -10.04 -21.67
CA GLN A 127 -1.48 -10.96 -22.30
C GLN A 127 -0.22 -10.28 -22.83
N LEU A 128 -0.11 -8.95 -22.74
CA LEU A 128 1.10 -8.25 -23.17
C LEU A 128 2.22 -8.37 -22.14
N ASP A 129 3.42 -8.72 -22.60
CA ASP A 129 4.61 -8.81 -21.74
C ASP A 129 4.95 -7.45 -21.11
N SER A 130 4.76 -6.36 -21.85
CA SER A 130 4.93 -4.99 -21.34
C SER A 130 3.99 -4.67 -20.16
N PHE A 131 2.79 -5.26 -20.13
CA PHE A 131 1.88 -5.12 -18.99
C PHE A 131 2.47 -5.76 -17.73
N PHE A 132 3.06 -6.94 -17.87
CA PHE A 132 3.68 -7.64 -16.75
C PHE A 132 4.91 -6.88 -16.24
N GLU A 133 5.78 -6.41 -17.14
CA GLU A 133 7.00 -5.68 -16.78
C GLU A 133 6.72 -4.38 -16.04
N ILE A 134 5.74 -3.59 -16.51
CA ILE A 134 5.33 -2.34 -15.86
C ILE A 134 4.83 -2.63 -14.45
N ASN A 135 3.91 -3.60 -14.30
CA ASN A 135 3.36 -3.94 -13.00
C ASN A 135 4.43 -4.50 -12.04
N ASN A 136 5.32 -5.37 -12.54
CA ASN A 136 6.43 -5.91 -11.75
C ASN A 136 7.36 -4.80 -11.25
N THR A 137 7.68 -3.83 -12.10
CA THR A 137 8.52 -2.69 -11.73
C THR A 137 7.85 -1.81 -10.67
N ILE A 138 6.57 -1.47 -10.86
CA ILE A 138 5.81 -0.70 -9.88
C ILE A 138 5.74 -1.47 -8.54
N SER A 139 5.48 -2.79 -8.56
CA SER A 139 5.48 -3.60 -7.34
C SER A 139 6.82 -3.55 -6.60
N LYS A 140 7.96 -3.62 -7.31
CA LYS A 140 9.29 -3.49 -6.69
C LYS A 140 9.48 -2.14 -6.02
N ILE A 141 9.06 -1.05 -6.66
CA ILE A 141 9.16 0.31 -6.11
C ILE A 141 8.36 0.42 -4.80
N TRP A 142 7.16 -0.15 -4.77
CA TRP A 142 6.39 -0.23 -3.54
C TRP A 142 7.04 -1.12 -2.48
N CYS A 143 7.63 -2.26 -2.85
CA CYS A 143 8.36 -3.11 -1.90
C CYS A 143 9.51 -2.35 -1.24
N VAL A 144 10.27 -1.56 -2.03
CA VAL A 144 11.31 -0.66 -1.52
C VAL A 144 10.71 0.39 -0.58
N SER A 145 9.60 1.03 -0.98
CA SER A 145 8.92 2.00 -0.12
C SER A 145 8.46 1.39 1.20
N PHE A 146 7.85 0.20 1.19
CA PHE A 146 7.45 -0.50 2.41
C PHE A 146 8.64 -0.86 3.30
N SER A 147 9.75 -1.31 2.70
CA SER A 147 10.99 -1.56 3.44
C SER A 147 11.56 -0.29 4.08
N MET A 148 11.57 0.84 3.37
CA MET A 148 11.99 2.14 3.94
C MET A 148 11.07 2.60 5.06
N ASN A 149 9.76 2.43 4.89
CA ASN A 149 8.76 2.77 5.90
C ASN A 149 8.90 1.93 7.17
N LEU A 150 9.24 0.64 7.04
CA LEU A 150 9.58 -0.22 8.17
C LEU A 150 10.80 0.35 8.93
N VAL A 151 11.85 0.73 8.22
CA VAL A 151 13.05 1.32 8.83
C VAL A 151 12.70 2.64 9.54
N PHE A 152 11.93 3.52 8.91
CA PHE A 152 11.48 4.76 9.55
C PHE A 152 10.63 4.51 10.79
N ALA A 153 9.72 3.52 10.75
CA ALA A 153 8.92 3.17 11.93
C ALA A 153 9.78 2.64 13.09
N ILE A 154 10.81 1.84 12.81
CA ILE A 154 11.76 1.38 13.83
C ILE A 154 12.59 2.56 14.36
N LEU A 155 13.10 3.43 13.49
CA LEU A 155 13.87 4.60 13.89
C LEU A 155 13.06 5.58 14.74
N SER A 156 11.77 5.75 14.47
CA SER A 156 10.87 6.56 15.31
C SER A 156 10.77 6.06 16.75
N LEU A 157 10.86 4.75 16.98
CA LEU A 157 10.88 4.19 18.33
C LEU A 157 12.21 4.41 19.05
N VAL A 158 13.33 4.33 18.32
CA VAL A 158 14.68 4.46 18.90
C VAL A 158 15.05 5.93 19.14
N PHE A 159 14.61 6.82 18.25
CA PHE A 159 14.96 8.23 18.23
C PHE A 159 13.72 9.09 18.37
N GLU A 160 13.11 9.04 19.56
CA GLU A 160 11.82 9.68 19.85
C GLU A 160 11.83 11.18 19.51
N PHE A 161 12.92 11.92 19.74
CA PHE A 161 13.01 13.35 19.40
C PHE A 161 12.83 13.66 17.90
N TYR A 162 13.19 12.72 17.02
CA TYR A 162 13.13 12.89 15.56
C TYR A 162 11.90 12.22 14.92
N TRP A 163 10.93 11.78 15.73
CA TRP A 163 9.71 11.16 15.25
C TRP A 163 9.00 11.91 14.10
N PRO A 164 8.92 13.27 14.07
CA PRO A 164 8.25 13.97 12.99
C PRO A 164 9.00 13.85 11.65
N VAL A 165 10.34 13.81 11.70
CA VAL A 165 11.19 13.70 10.50
C VAL A 165 11.01 12.34 9.85
N PHE A 166 10.96 11.27 10.65
CA PHE A 166 10.72 9.92 10.14
C PHE A 166 9.29 9.75 9.62
N LEU A 167 8.30 10.39 10.26
CA LEU A 167 6.93 10.40 9.78
C LEU A 167 6.82 11.12 8.43
N LEU A 168 7.47 12.28 8.28
CA LEU A 168 7.54 12.99 7.01
C LEU A 168 8.25 12.16 5.95
N GLY A 169 9.40 11.54 6.28
CA GLY A 169 10.12 10.65 5.37
C GLY A 169 9.28 9.46 4.91
N SER A 170 8.49 8.88 5.83
CA SER A 170 7.53 7.81 5.54
C SER A 170 6.48 8.25 4.53
N TYR A 171 5.82 9.39 4.75
CA TYR A 171 4.83 9.92 3.82
C TYR A 171 5.42 10.31 2.47
N MET A 172 6.60 10.93 2.46
CA MET A 172 7.30 11.27 1.22
C MET A 172 7.65 10.01 0.41
N SER A 173 8.08 8.93 1.06
CA SER A 173 8.36 7.66 0.38
C SER A 173 7.12 7.11 -0.32
N ILE A 174 5.96 7.14 0.34
CA ILE A 174 4.71 6.65 -0.23
C ILE A 174 4.22 7.56 -1.36
N LEU A 175 4.32 8.89 -1.19
CA LEU A 175 3.97 9.85 -2.24
C LEU A 175 4.82 9.63 -3.50
N ILE A 176 6.14 9.44 -3.34
CA ILE A 176 7.03 9.13 -4.47
C ILE A 176 6.59 7.84 -5.16
N ALA A 177 6.33 6.77 -4.41
CA ALA A 177 5.86 5.51 -4.99
C ALA A 177 4.52 5.67 -5.74
N SER A 178 3.61 6.48 -5.21
CA SER A 178 2.32 6.80 -5.83
C SER A 178 2.50 7.59 -7.14
N VAL A 179 3.29 8.66 -7.13
CA VAL A 179 3.57 9.46 -8.33
C VAL A 179 4.24 8.61 -9.40
N VAL A 180 5.20 7.76 -9.02
CA VAL A 180 5.85 6.86 -9.98
C VAL A 180 4.86 5.84 -10.54
N THR A 181 3.91 5.34 -9.75
CA THR A 181 2.85 4.44 -10.23
C THR A 181 2.00 5.10 -11.34
N GLU A 182 1.78 6.41 -11.26
CA GLU A 182 1.01 7.16 -12.26
C GLU A 182 1.83 7.52 -13.51
N VAL A 183 3.07 7.96 -13.32
CA VAL A 183 3.90 8.52 -14.41
C VAL A 183 4.65 7.42 -15.19
N PHE A 184 5.05 6.34 -14.51
CA PHE A 184 5.90 5.31 -15.10
C PHE A 184 5.30 4.61 -16.33
N PRO A 185 4.01 4.24 -16.38
CA PRO A 185 3.42 3.62 -17.56
C PRO A 185 3.52 4.49 -18.82
N GLU A 186 3.26 5.79 -18.71
CA GLU A 186 3.35 6.75 -19.83
C GLU A 186 4.81 6.88 -20.31
N ALA A 187 5.76 7.01 -19.38
CA ALA A 187 7.18 7.11 -19.72
C ALA A 187 7.75 5.84 -20.38
N TYR A 188 7.31 4.65 -19.93
CA TYR A 188 7.74 3.37 -20.49
C TYR A 188 7.22 3.20 -21.93
N LEU A 189 5.95 3.53 -22.17
CA LEU A 189 5.34 3.42 -23.50
C LEU A 189 5.98 4.39 -24.52
N ASN A 190 6.21 5.64 -24.13
CA ASN A 190 6.86 6.63 -25.00
C ASN A 190 8.28 6.20 -25.41
N LYS A 191 9.04 5.58 -24.50
CA LYS A 191 10.39 5.09 -24.79
C LYS A 191 10.38 3.95 -25.80
N CYS A 192 9.41 3.03 -25.71
CA CYS A 192 9.23 1.97 -26.70
C CYS A 192 8.91 2.56 -28.08
N GLU A 193 8.03 3.57 -28.19
CA GLU A 193 7.70 4.20 -29.47
C GLU A 193 8.93 4.85 -30.14
N THR A 194 9.76 5.58 -29.39
CA THR A 194 10.99 6.20 -29.92
C THR A 194 12.09 5.22 -30.34
N THR A 195 11.96 3.92 -30.01
CA THR A 195 12.94 2.89 -30.42
C THR A 195 12.60 2.28 -31.79
N TYR A 196 11.41 2.57 -32.32
CA TYR A 196 10.93 2.08 -33.63
C TYR A 196 10.84 3.18 -34.71
N GLU A 197 11.36 4.38 -34.43
CA GLU A 197 11.66 5.43 -35.43
C GLU A 197 13.15 5.43 -35.77
#